data_AF-A0A1X2GNG7-F1
#
_entry.id   AF-A0A1X2GNG7-F1
#
_cell.length_a   1.000
_cell.length_b   1.000
_cell.length_c   1.000
_cell.angle_alpha   90.00
_cell.angle_beta   90.00
_cell.angle_gamma   90.00
#
_symmetry.space_group_name_H-M   'P 1'
#
loop_
_entity.id
_entity.type
_entity.pdbx_description
1 polymer ?
#
loop_
_entity_poly.entity_id
_entity_poly.type
_entity_poly.pdbx_seq_one_letter_code
_entity_poly.pdbx_strand_id
1 'polypeptide(L)'
;MQLSTCKDAQAITNQQTWLLASVLPSVLGELETHLETCLTLFTDTKLDALPLSSTQNESIKGYINFSGTTIQKADIQVRLGNAHWDTSVRAMIQPTTPYFLEQAQQCKNYLQLAFNKVKKHQGLNSKHHAIQFFDAMCQLMDCALHALDYPNESSLFPYKVCHPKFFTPPLKQDLIIEFCISDVYLICNVFGLDQSTNSIKWDHRHHHHVTYKDKVMEVLDEARAQTQSPMLTGLKANLTTIADLCLTFKQSLLQA
;
A
#
# COMPACT_ATOMS: atom_id res chain seq x y z
N MET A 1 8.15 41.33 39.07
CA MET A 1 7.45 40.68 37.94
C MET A 1 8.22 40.80 36.61
N GLN A 2 8.70 41.98 36.18
CA GLN A 2 9.38 42.15 34.88
C GLN A 2 10.72 41.41 34.69
N LEU A 3 11.42 41.03 35.76
CA LEU A 3 12.70 40.31 35.70
C LEU A 3 12.56 38.79 35.44
N SER A 4 11.42 38.18 35.75
CA SER A 4 11.22 36.74 35.49
C SER A 4 10.90 36.50 34.00
N THR A 5 10.04 37.34 33.42
CA THR A 5 9.64 37.26 32.01
C THR A 5 10.79 37.40 31.01
N CYS A 6 11.85 38.14 31.35
CA CYS A 6 13.04 38.30 30.51
C CYS A 6 13.94 37.05 30.50
N LYS A 7 14.07 36.37 31.65
CA LYS A 7 14.84 35.12 31.75
C LYS A 7 14.15 33.97 31.01
N ASP A 8 12.83 33.91 31.11
CA ASP A 8 12.02 32.88 30.44
C ASP A 8 12.09 33.01 28.91
N ALA A 9 12.04 34.24 28.38
CA ALA A 9 12.18 34.49 26.94
C ALA A 9 13.57 34.12 26.38
N GLN A 10 14.63 34.35 27.16
CA GLN A 10 15.98 33.96 26.78
C GLN A 10 16.16 32.43 26.80
N ALA A 11 15.58 31.75 27.79
CA ALA A 11 15.61 30.29 27.88
C ALA A 11 14.93 29.63 26.66
N ILE A 12 13.75 30.13 26.28
CA ILE A 12 13.02 29.71 25.07
C ILE A 12 13.87 29.88 23.80
N THR A 13 14.48 31.06 23.63
CA THR A 13 15.32 31.35 22.45
C THR A 13 16.53 30.42 22.39
N ASN A 14 17.16 30.15 23.53
CA ASN A 14 18.29 29.23 23.63
C ASN A 14 17.88 27.79 23.29
N GLN A 15 16.73 27.34 23.81
CA GLN A 15 16.18 26.00 23.52
C GLN A 15 15.85 25.84 22.04
N GLN A 16 15.19 26.82 21.43
CA GLN A 16 14.90 26.81 20.00
C GLN A 16 16.20 26.74 19.18
N THR A 17 17.19 27.56 19.52
CA THR A 17 18.48 27.57 18.82
C THR A 17 19.19 26.23 18.94
N TRP A 18 19.16 25.61 20.12
CA TRP A 18 19.72 24.29 20.34
C TRP A 18 19.00 23.19 19.55
N LEU A 19 17.66 23.20 19.50
CA LEU A 19 16.89 22.24 18.70
C LEU A 19 17.26 22.34 17.21
N LEU A 20 17.33 23.55 16.67
CA LEU A 20 17.61 23.77 15.25
C LEU A 20 19.08 23.51 14.87
N ALA A 21 20.02 23.86 15.75
CA ALA A 21 21.44 23.74 15.45
C ALA A 21 22.02 22.36 15.79
N SER A 22 21.55 21.73 16.87
CA SER A 22 22.16 20.52 17.42
C SER A 22 21.34 19.26 17.16
N VAL A 23 20.00 19.33 17.28
CA VAL A 23 19.14 18.14 17.20
C VAL A 23 18.65 17.90 15.77
N LEU A 24 18.22 18.96 15.08
CA LEU A 24 17.67 18.87 13.73
C LEU A 24 18.59 18.14 12.73
N PRO A 25 19.92 18.37 12.68
CA PRO A 25 20.79 17.65 11.75
C PRO A 25 20.77 16.13 11.96
N SER A 26 20.71 15.67 13.22
CA SER A 26 20.62 14.23 13.54
C SER A 26 19.29 13.65 13.05
N VAL A 27 18.19 14.35 13.32
CA VAL A 27 16.85 13.93 12.88
C VAL A 27 16.79 13.85 11.35
N LEU A 28 17.36 14.82 10.64
CA LEU A 28 17.40 14.78 9.17
C LEU A 28 18.24 13.61 8.64
N GLY A 29 19.37 13.29 9.29
CA GLY A 29 20.19 12.12 8.96
C GLY A 29 19.46 10.80 9.17
N GLU A 30 18.70 10.67 10.27
CA GLU A 30 17.86 9.50 10.54
C GLU A 30 16.73 9.37 9.50
N LEU A 31 16.03 10.48 9.20
CA LEU A 31 15.00 10.51 8.16
C LEU A 31 15.55 10.06 6.80
N GLU A 32 16.71 10.59 6.41
CA GLU A 32 17.36 10.23 5.16
C GLU A 32 17.65 8.72 5.10
N THR A 33 18.20 8.16 6.18
CA THR A 33 18.54 6.72 6.29
C THR A 33 17.31 5.84 6.16
N HIS A 34 16.22 6.17 6.87
CA HIS A 34 14.98 5.39 6.80
C HIS A 34 14.29 5.51 5.43
N LEU A 35 14.28 6.70 4.83
CA LEU A 35 13.71 6.92 3.50
C LEU A 35 14.51 6.17 2.41
N GLU A 36 15.85 6.18 2.49
CA GLU A 36 16.71 5.42 1.59
C GLU A 36 16.49 3.91 1.74
N THR A 37 16.33 3.43 2.98
CA THR A 37 15.96 2.03 3.26
C THR A 37 14.63 1.67 2.60
N CYS A 38 13.60 2.51 2.74
CA CYS A 38 12.30 2.29 2.10
C CYS A 38 12.41 2.24 0.56
N LEU A 39 13.15 3.17 -0.03
CA LEU A 39 13.34 3.23 -1.48
C LEU A 39 14.13 2.01 -2.00
N THR A 40 15.10 1.54 -1.21
CA THR A 40 15.87 0.34 -1.53
C THR A 40 14.98 -0.90 -1.60
N LEU A 41 14.01 -1.04 -0.70
CA LEU A 41 13.01 -2.14 -0.75
C LEU A 41 12.24 -2.16 -2.07
N PHE A 42 12.00 -1.00 -2.70
CA PHE A 42 11.32 -0.90 -3.99
C PHE A 42 12.21 -1.17 -5.21
N THR A 43 13.52 -1.14 -5.03
CA THR A 43 14.51 -1.41 -6.09
C THR A 43 15.19 -2.76 -5.94
N ASP A 44 15.03 -3.40 -4.78
CA ASP A 44 15.61 -4.70 -4.51
C ASP A 44 15.01 -5.75 -5.47
N THR A 45 15.90 -6.45 -6.16
CA THR A 45 15.57 -7.55 -7.06
C THR A 45 15.24 -8.84 -6.32
N LYS A 46 15.41 -8.88 -4.99
CA LYS A 46 15.01 -10.02 -4.18
C LYS A 46 13.50 -10.24 -4.31
N LEU A 47 13.15 -11.42 -4.84
CA LEU A 47 11.77 -11.85 -4.97
C LEU A 47 11.30 -12.47 -3.66
N ASP A 48 10.26 -11.89 -3.06
CA ASP A 48 9.54 -12.54 -1.97
C ASP A 48 8.65 -13.63 -2.56
N ALA A 49 8.97 -14.90 -2.32
CA ALA A 49 8.13 -16.03 -2.68
C ALA A 49 7.09 -16.26 -1.58
N LEU A 50 5.89 -15.75 -1.80
CA LEU A 50 4.81 -15.71 -0.83
C LEU A 50 3.82 -16.85 -1.07
N PRO A 51 3.69 -17.82 -0.16
CA PRO A 51 2.66 -18.84 -0.28
C PRO A 51 1.28 -18.21 -0.12
N LEU A 52 0.32 -18.67 -0.92
CA LEU A 52 -1.05 -18.18 -0.92
C LEU A 52 -2.00 -19.36 -0.68
N SER A 53 -2.81 -19.26 0.37
CA SER A 53 -3.86 -20.24 0.65
C SER A 53 -5.03 -19.57 1.36
N SER A 54 -6.25 -19.85 0.91
CA SER A 54 -7.47 -19.45 1.63
C SER A 54 -7.65 -20.36 2.85
N THR A 55 -7.72 -19.77 4.05
CA THR A 55 -7.71 -20.50 5.33
C THR A 55 -8.98 -21.31 5.62
N GLN A 56 -10.11 -20.97 5.00
CA GLN A 56 -11.41 -21.54 5.36
C GLN A 56 -11.91 -22.64 4.43
N ASN A 57 -11.66 -22.52 3.12
CA ASN A 57 -12.31 -23.36 2.11
C ASN A 57 -11.36 -23.89 1.03
N GLU A 58 -10.04 -23.63 1.14
CA GLU A 58 -9.03 -24.06 0.16
C GLU A 58 -9.36 -23.68 -1.30
N SER A 59 -10.22 -22.68 -1.50
CA SER A 59 -10.67 -22.18 -2.80
C SER A 59 -9.55 -21.53 -3.60
N ILE A 60 -8.51 -21.04 -2.94
CA ILE A 60 -7.32 -20.47 -3.57
C ILE A 60 -6.09 -21.14 -2.99
N LYS A 61 -5.23 -21.69 -3.85
CA LYS A 61 -3.91 -22.22 -3.51
C LYS A 61 -2.87 -21.73 -4.49
N GLY A 62 -1.65 -21.46 -4.04
CA GLY A 62 -0.59 -21.06 -4.97
C GLY A 62 0.57 -20.35 -4.30
N TYR A 63 1.32 -19.62 -5.12
CA TYR A 63 2.33 -18.69 -4.65
C TYR A 63 2.36 -17.43 -5.51
N ILE A 64 2.92 -16.37 -4.94
CA ILE A 64 3.14 -15.09 -5.58
C ILE A 64 4.60 -14.69 -5.34
N ASN A 65 5.33 -14.38 -6.41
CA ASN A 65 6.62 -13.72 -6.34
C ASN A 65 6.40 -12.21 -6.49
N PHE A 66 6.56 -11.49 -5.39
CA PHE A 66 6.36 -10.05 -5.32
C PHE A 66 7.70 -9.33 -5.16
N SER A 67 7.90 -8.23 -5.91
CA SER A 67 9.06 -7.35 -5.76
C SER A 67 8.69 -5.93 -6.23
N GLY A 68 9.13 -4.95 -5.43
CA GLY A 68 8.92 -3.54 -5.68
C GLY A 68 7.43 -3.19 -5.84
N THR A 69 7.03 -2.86 -7.07
CA THR A 69 5.66 -2.40 -7.39
C THR A 69 4.87 -3.42 -8.22
N THR A 70 5.37 -4.64 -8.32
CA THR A 70 4.86 -5.63 -9.29
C THR A 70 4.88 -7.05 -8.75
N ILE A 71 3.87 -7.82 -9.11
CA ILE A 71 3.91 -9.29 -9.02
C ILE A 71 4.62 -9.80 -10.27
N GLN A 72 5.82 -10.32 -10.08
CA GLN A 72 6.71 -10.78 -11.14
C GLN A 72 6.29 -12.16 -11.66
N LYS A 73 5.81 -13.02 -10.77
CA LYS A 73 5.33 -14.36 -11.12
C LYS A 73 4.25 -14.75 -10.14
N ALA A 74 3.25 -15.49 -10.59
CA ALA A 74 2.30 -16.15 -9.72
C ALA A 74 1.84 -17.44 -10.36
N ASP A 75 1.49 -18.42 -9.55
CA ASP A 75 0.86 -19.66 -9.99
C ASP A 75 -0.24 -20.00 -8.99
N ILE A 76 -1.48 -19.82 -9.43
CA ILE A 76 -2.66 -19.84 -8.57
C ILE A 76 -3.64 -20.86 -9.13
N GLN A 77 -4.06 -21.77 -8.28
CA GLN A 77 -5.16 -22.67 -8.51
C GLN A 77 -6.38 -22.15 -7.75
N VAL A 78 -7.47 -21.96 -8.48
CA VAL A 78 -8.76 -21.48 -8.00
C VAL A 78 -9.78 -22.61 -8.09
N ARG A 79 -10.57 -22.81 -7.05
CA ARG A 79 -11.74 -23.69 -7.03
C ARG A 79 -12.88 -22.96 -6.33
N LEU A 80 -13.88 -22.55 -7.10
CA LEU A 80 -15.09 -21.92 -6.59
C LEU A 80 -16.15 -23.01 -6.31
N GLY A 81 -17.00 -22.81 -5.31
CA GLY A 81 -17.95 -23.80 -4.80
C GLY A 81 -19.25 -23.90 -5.60
N ASN A 82 -19.50 -22.99 -6.53
CA ASN A 82 -20.70 -23.04 -7.37
C ASN A 82 -20.58 -24.10 -8.49
N ALA A 83 -21.69 -24.76 -8.85
CA ALA A 83 -21.75 -25.89 -9.79
C ALA A 83 -21.18 -25.57 -11.19
N HIS A 84 -21.18 -24.30 -11.60
CA HIS A 84 -20.54 -23.84 -12.84
C HIS A 84 -19.00 -23.90 -12.81
N TRP A 85 -18.41 -24.00 -11.63
CA TRP A 85 -16.96 -23.89 -11.37
C TRP A 85 -16.36 -25.13 -10.70
N ASP A 86 -16.99 -26.30 -10.85
CA ASP A 86 -16.56 -27.55 -10.20
C ASP A 86 -15.15 -28.01 -10.65
N THR A 87 -14.62 -27.44 -11.73
CA THR A 87 -13.24 -27.66 -12.19
C THR A 87 -12.30 -26.56 -11.68
N SER A 88 -11.19 -26.95 -11.08
CA SER A 88 -10.17 -25.99 -10.67
C SER A 88 -9.56 -25.27 -11.88
N VAL A 89 -9.47 -23.94 -11.82
CA VAL A 89 -8.83 -23.11 -12.83
C VAL A 89 -7.42 -22.75 -12.37
N ARG A 90 -6.43 -22.97 -13.24
CA ARG A 90 -5.04 -22.54 -12.99
C ARG A 90 -4.78 -21.23 -13.73
N ALA A 91 -4.30 -20.23 -13.01
CA ALA A 91 -3.96 -18.90 -13.51
C ALA A 91 -2.50 -18.58 -13.17
N MET A 92 -1.69 -18.26 -14.18
CA MET A 92 -0.27 -17.96 -13.97
C MET A 92 0.08 -16.56 -14.45
N ILE A 93 0.79 -15.78 -13.63
CA ILE A 93 1.46 -14.55 -14.07
C ILE A 93 2.88 -14.90 -14.49
N GLN A 94 3.29 -14.45 -15.68
CA GLN A 94 4.61 -14.70 -16.23
C GLN A 94 5.53 -13.47 -16.03
N PRO A 95 6.84 -13.66 -15.84
CA PRO A 95 7.80 -12.55 -15.71
C PRO A 95 7.85 -11.59 -16.90
N THR A 96 7.45 -12.06 -18.08
CA THR A 96 7.37 -11.23 -19.30
C THR A 96 6.19 -10.26 -19.30
N THR A 97 5.20 -10.46 -18.42
CA THR A 97 4.03 -9.59 -18.28
C THR A 97 3.65 -9.50 -16.80
N PRO A 98 4.46 -8.78 -15.99
CA PRO A 98 4.24 -8.67 -14.56
C PRO A 98 2.94 -7.91 -14.27
N TYR A 99 2.29 -8.26 -13.17
CA TYR A 99 1.06 -7.60 -12.73
C TYR A 99 1.43 -6.37 -11.88
N PHE A 100 1.04 -5.19 -12.34
CA PHE A 100 1.38 -3.92 -11.71
C PHE A 100 0.42 -3.55 -10.57
N LEU A 101 0.98 -3.19 -9.42
CA LEU A 101 0.25 -2.74 -8.23
C LEU A 101 0.41 -1.22 -8.08
N GLU A 102 -0.65 -0.50 -8.43
CA GLU A 102 -0.68 0.96 -8.38
C GLU A 102 -0.42 1.51 -6.97
N GLN A 103 -0.99 0.87 -5.94
CA GLN A 103 -0.79 1.23 -4.53
C GLN A 103 0.70 1.30 -4.14
N ALA A 104 1.45 0.26 -4.50
CA ALA A 104 2.88 0.19 -4.25
C ALA A 104 3.65 1.30 -4.97
N GLN A 105 3.25 1.61 -6.21
CA GLN A 105 3.84 2.72 -6.96
C GLN A 105 3.51 4.09 -6.35
N GLN A 106 2.28 4.30 -5.88
CA GLN A 106 1.90 5.56 -5.22
C GLN A 106 2.69 5.76 -3.91
N CYS A 107 2.81 4.71 -3.09
CA CYS A 107 3.67 4.73 -1.91
C CYS A 107 5.12 5.11 -2.27
N LYS A 108 5.68 4.47 -3.31
CA LYS A 108 7.03 4.79 -3.81
C LYS A 108 7.16 6.26 -4.24
N ASN A 109 6.14 6.81 -4.91
CA ASN A 109 6.14 8.21 -5.35
C ASN A 109 6.19 9.17 -4.13
N TYR A 110 5.37 8.94 -3.11
CA TYR A 110 5.39 9.77 -1.89
C TYR A 110 6.72 9.68 -1.14
N LEU A 111 7.32 8.49 -1.07
CA LEU A 111 8.66 8.30 -0.50
C LEU A 111 9.73 9.07 -1.28
N GLN A 112 9.68 9.05 -2.62
CA GLN A 112 10.61 9.82 -3.45
C GLN A 112 10.45 11.33 -3.23
N LEU A 113 9.21 11.82 -3.09
CA LEU A 113 8.95 13.22 -2.76
C LEU A 113 9.53 13.59 -1.38
N ALA A 114 9.31 12.74 -0.37
CA ALA A 114 9.84 12.92 0.98
C ALA A 114 11.38 12.90 1.00
N PHE A 115 12.00 11.92 0.32
CA PHE A 115 13.46 11.81 0.23
C PHE A 115 14.07 13.02 -0.47
N ASN A 116 13.50 13.46 -1.59
CA ASN A 116 13.95 14.67 -2.28
C ASN A 116 13.81 15.92 -1.41
N LYS A 117 12.76 15.98 -0.59
CA LYS A 117 12.52 17.09 0.33
C LYS A 117 13.57 17.12 1.45
N VAL A 118 13.94 15.97 2.00
CA VAL A 118 15.08 15.85 2.92
C VAL A 118 16.37 16.23 2.22
N LYS A 119 16.73 15.65 1.08
CA LYS A 119 18.00 15.97 0.38
C LYS A 119 18.16 17.44 -0.02
N LYS A 120 17.06 18.10 -0.39
CA LYS A 120 17.04 19.51 -0.84
C LYS A 120 16.77 20.49 0.29
N HIS A 121 16.75 20.05 1.56
CA HIS A 121 16.55 20.97 2.67
C HIS A 121 17.68 22.01 2.65
N GLN A 122 17.32 23.28 2.50
CA GLN A 122 18.24 24.39 2.68
C GLN A 122 17.65 25.30 3.74
N GLY A 123 18.44 25.60 4.77
CA GLY A 123 18.14 26.67 5.70
C GLY A 123 16.86 26.48 6.50
N LEU A 124 16.73 25.37 7.24
CA LEU A 124 15.74 25.22 8.32
C LEU A 124 16.15 26.05 9.55
N ASN A 125 16.49 27.32 9.32
CA ASN A 125 17.14 28.23 10.26
C ASN A 125 16.13 28.94 11.19
N SER A 126 14.83 28.68 10.98
CA SER A 126 13.76 29.24 11.81
C SER A 126 12.82 28.13 12.25
N LYS A 127 12.25 28.29 13.44
CA LYS A 127 11.22 27.39 13.98
C LYS A 127 10.04 27.24 13.02
N HIS A 128 9.62 28.33 12.38
CA HIS A 128 8.51 28.31 11.43
C HIS A 128 8.79 27.43 10.20
N HIS A 129 9.95 27.61 9.56
CA HIS A 129 10.32 26.79 8.40
C HIS A 129 10.52 25.32 8.77
N ALA A 130 11.09 25.04 9.95
CA ALA A 130 11.22 23.69 10.45
C ALA A 130 9.84 23.04 10.68
N ILE A 131 8.90 23.71 11.34
CA ILE A 131 7.54 23.20 11.53
C ILE A 131 6.86 22.91 10.19
N GLN A 132 6.90 23.84 9.23
CA GLN A 132 6.32 23.63 7.90
C GLN A 132 6.97 22.45 7.15
N PHE A 133 8.28 22.26 7.33
CA PHE A 133 8.98 21.13 6.77
C PHE A 133 8.44 19.81 7.33
N PHE A 134 8.34 19.69 8.65
CA PHE A 134 7.86 18.47 9.31
C PHE A 134 6.35 18.24 9.08
N ASP A 135 5.55 19.30 8.97
CA ASP A 135 4.14 19.19 8.56
C ASP A 135 4.00 18.52 7.20
N ALA A 136 4.77 18.99 6.22
CA ALA A 136 4.75 18.40 4.88
C ALA A 136 5.30 16.95 4.89
N MET A 137 6.29 16.64 5.74
CA MET A 137 6.78 15.26 5.89
C MET A 137 5.72 14.33 6.48
N CYS A 138 5.01 14.76 7.54
CA CYS A 138 3.88 14.01 8.10
C CYS A 138 2.82 13.73 7.04
N GLN A 139 2.40 14.75 6.28
CA GLN A 139 1.42 14.58 5.20
C GLN A 139 1.86 13.57 4.15
N LEU A 140 3.14 13.58 3.75
CA LEU A 140 3.69 12.61 2.80
C LEU A 140 3.69 11.18 3.36
N MET A 141 3.99 11.01 4.65
CA MET A 141 3.95 9.68 5.30
C MET A 141 2.52 9.17 5.44
N ASP A 142 1.58 10.03 5.81
CA ASP A 142 0.16 9.69 5.86
C ASP A 142 -0.34 9.25 4.48
N CYS A 143 0.02 9.97 3.42
CA CYS A 143 -0.32 9.60 2.05
C CYS A 143 0.31 8.27 1.62
N ALA A 144 1.57 8.01 2.00
CA ALA A 144 2.27 6.76 1.70
C ALA A 144 1.63 5.56 2.41
N LEU A 145 1.33 5.69 3.71
CA LEU A 145 0.64 4.67 4.50
C LEU A 145 -0.77 4.42 3.95
N HIS A 146 -1.51 5.49 3.68
CA HIS A 146 -2.87 5.38 3.14
C HIS A 146 -2.90 4.68 1.78
N ALA A 147 -1.91 4.92 0.91
CA ALA A 147 -1.82 4.24 -0.39
C ALA A 147 -1.72 2.71 -0.25
N LEU A 148 -1.08 2.21 0.82
CA LEU A 148 -0.96 0.78 1.10
C LEU A 148 -2.19 0.21 1.81
N ASP A 149 -2.75 0.95 2.76
CA ASP A 149 -3.85 0.46 3.60
C ASP A 149 -5.20 0.45 2.86
N TYR A 150 -5.42 1.44 1.99
CA TYR A 150 -6.71 1.67 1.34
C TYR A 150 -6.57 1.68 -0.18
N PRO A 151 -6.80 0.54 -0.87
CA PRO A 151 -6.87 0.53 -2.32
C PRO A 151 -7.98 1.47 -2.79
N ASN A 152 -7.70 2.27 -3.82
CA ASN A 152 -8.72 3.11 -4.44
C ASN A 152 -9.81 2.22 -5.05
N GLU A 153 -11.07 2.39 -4.64
CA GLU A 153 -12.19 1.55 -5.12
C GLU A 153 -12.31 1.57 -6.64
N SER A 154 -12.06 2.72 -7.28
CA SER A 154 -12.08 2.83 -8.75
C SER A 154 -10.97 2.01 -9.44
N SER A 155 -9.94 1.60 -8.68
CA SER A 155 -8.84 0.74 -9.12
C SER A 155 -9.08 -0.75 -8.80
N LEU A 156 -10.27 -1.09 -8.30
CA LEU A 156 -10.66 -2.46 -7.97
C LEU A 156 -11.89 -2.91 -8.78
N PHE A 157 -12.12 -4.22 -8.81
CA PHE A 157 -13.40 -4.77 -9.26
C PHE A 157 -14.56 -4.23 -8.39
N PRO A 158 -15.72 -3.86 -8.97
CA PRO A 158 -16.11 -3.98 -10.37
C PRO A 158 -15.74 -2.81 -11.29
N TYR A 159 -15.17 -1.73 -10.75
CA TYR A 159 -14.90 -0.50 -11.49
C TYR A 159 -13.71 -0.62 -12.45
N LYS A 160 -12.71 -1.44 -12.10
CA LYS A 160 -11.55 -1.72 -12.93
C LYS A 160 -11.73 -2.97 -13.77
N VAL A 161 -11.47 -2.82 -15.06
CA VAL A 161 -11.39 -3.97 -15.97
C VAL A 161 -10.07 -4.71 -15.77
N CYS A 162 -10.11 -5.83 -15.07
CA CYS A 162 -8.99 -6.77 -14.96
C CYS A 162 -8.67 -7.37 -16.35
N HIS A 163 -7.51 -7.01 -16.90
CA HIS A 163 -7.15 -7.43 -18.26
C HIS A 163 -6.70 -8.90 -18.26
N PRO A 164 -7.31 -9.80 -19.06
CA PRO A 164 -6.96 -11.23 -19.07
C PRO A 164 -5.51 -11.54 -19.47
N LYS A 165 -4.79 -10.57 -20.04
CA LYS A 165 -3.44 -10.74 -20.60
C LYS A 165 -2.36 -10.91 -19.54
N PHE A 166 -2.65 -10.56 -18.29
CA PHE A 166 -1.73 -10.79 -17.17
C PHE A 166 -1.61 -12.28 -16.84
N PHE A 167 -2.53 -13.10 -17.31
CA PHE A 167 -2.61 -14.52 -16.99
C PHE A 167 -2.34 -15.39 -18.21
N THR A 168 -1.66 -16.51 -17.97
CA THR A 168 -1.42 -17.57 -18.94
C THR A 168 -1.95 -18.89 -18.36
N PRO A 169 -2.94 -19.54 -19.01
CA PRO A 169 -3.71 -19.03 -20.14
C PRO A 169 -4.54 -17.78 -19.76
N PRO A 170 -4.96 -16.96 -20.75
CA PRO A 170 -5.85 -15.83 -20.48
C PRO A 170 -7.12 -16.28 -19.75
N LEU A 171 -7.53 -15.50 -18.74
CA LEU A 171 -8.74 -15.80 -17.98
C LEU A 171 -9.99 -15.72 -18.87
N LYS A 172 -10.97 -16.58 -18.56
CA LYS A 172 -12.30 -16.49 -19.13
C LYS A 172 -13.02 -15.23 -18.63
N GLN A 173 -14.06 -14.78 -19.33
CA GLN A 173 -14.74 -13.52 -19.03
C GLN A 173 -15.58 -13.55 -17.75
N ASP A 174 -15.93 -14.76 -17.31
CA ASP A 174 -16.72 -15.11 -16.13
C ASP A 174 -15.84 -15.32 -14.88
N LEU A 175 -14.51 -15.20 -14.98
CA LEU A 175 -13.60 -15.29 -13.83
C LEU A 175 -12.74 -14.03 -13.71
N ILE A 176 -12.81 -13.38 -12.56
CA ILE A 176 -11.95 -12.25 -12.22
C ILE A 176 -10.97 -12.69 -11.14
N ILE A 177 -9.69 -12.37 -11.35
CA ILE A 177 -8.64 -12.47 -10.34
C ILE A 177 -8.01 -11.08 -10.23
N GLU A 178 -7.99 -10.55 -9.02
CA GLU A 178 -7.47 -9.24 -8.69
C GLU A 178 -6.50 -9.33 -7.51
N PHE A 179 -5.45 -8.50 -7.58
CA PHE A 179 -4.52 -8.32 -6.46
C PHE A 179 -4.56 -6.89 -5.96
N CYS A 180 -4.54 -6.75 -4.64
CA CYS A 180 -4.40 -5.47 -3.95
C CYS A 180 -3.53 -5.63 -2.70
N ILE A 181 -3.06 -4.51 -2.17
CA ILE A 181 -2.36 -4.43 -0.89
C ILE A 181 -3.36 -3.95 0.16
N SER A 182 -3.29 -4.53 1.35
CA SER A 182 -3.92 -3.97 2.54
C SER A 182 -2.98 -4.20 3.70
N ASP A 183 -2.52 -3.11 4.33
CA ASP A 183 -1.54 -3.17 5.39
C ASP A 183 -0.23 -3.83 4.92
N VAL A 184 0.20 -4.91 5.57
CA VAL A 184 1.39 -5.69 5.22
C VAL A 184 1.07 -6.92 4.36
N TYR A 185 -0.17 -7.05 3.91
CA TYR A 185 -0.68 -8.21 3.20
C TYR A 185 -0.87 -7.93 1.71
N LEU A 186 -0.46 -8.89 0.90
CA LEU A 186 -0.90 -9.00 -0.49
C LEU A 186 -2.14 -9.88 -0.52
N ILE A 187 -3.23 -9.32 -1.05
CA ILE A 187 -4.54 -9.97 -1.14
C ILE A 187 -4.77 -10.43 -2.58
N CYS A 188 -5.29 -11.63 -2.73
CA CYS A 188 -5.83 -12.17 -3.97
C CYS A 188 -7.34 -12.33 -3.79
N ASN A 189 -8.12 -11.55 -4.55
CA ASN A 189 -9.57 -11.67 -4.63
C ASN A 189 -9.95 -12.38 -5.93
N VAL A 190 -10.90 -13.29 -5.84
CA VAL A 190 -11.41 -14.05 -6.98
C VAL A 190 -12.92 -13.98 -6.99
N PHE A 191 -13.49 -13.63 -8.14
CA PHE A 191 -14.93 -13.50 -8.35
C PHE A 191 -15.37 -14.37 -9.52
N GLY A 192 -16.34 -15.25 -9.28
CA GLY A 192 -17.06 -15.97 -10.33
C GLY A 192 -18.28 -15.17 -10.74
N LEU A 193 -18.41 -14.86 -12.03
CA LEU A 193 -19.48 -14.05 -12.58
C LEU A 193 -20.40 -14.87 -13.48
N ASP A 194 -21.66 -14.46 -13.57
CA ASP A 194 -22.56 -14.89 -14.63
C ASP A 194 -23.25 -13.69 -15.27
N GLN A 195 -23.45 -13.77 -16.58
CA GLN A 195 -24.22 -12.77 -17.28
C GLN A 195 -25.69 -13.16 -17.11
N SER A 196 -26.40 -12.48 -16.20
CA SER A 196 -27.84 -12.70 -16.01
C SER A 196 -28.57 -12.47 -17.33
N THR A 197 -28.88 -13.55 -18.04
CA THR A 197 -29.68 -13.51 -19.27
C THR A 197 -31.14 -13.84 -19.00
N ASN A 198 -31.46 -14.42 -17.83
CA ASN A 198 -32.79 -14.64 -17.27
C ASN A 198 -32.65 -15.22 -15.85
N SER A 199 -33.04 -14.51 -14.78
CA SER A 199 -33.26 -15.20 -13.48
C SER A 199 -34.38 -14.57 -12.65
N ILE A 200 -35.63 -14.91 -13.01
CA ILE A 200 -36.66 -15.13 -11.99
C ILE A 200 -36.32 -16.50 -11.36
N LYS A 201 -35.63 -16.49 -10.22
CA LYS A 201 -35.79 -17.43 -9.09
C LYS A 201 -34.80 -17.04 -7.99
N TRP A 202 -35.34 -16.33 -7.02
CA TRP A 202 -34.67 -15.86 -5.82
C TRP A 202 -34.45 -17.05 -4.89
N ASP A 203 -33.23 -17.58 -4.85
CA ASP A 203 -32.78 -18.40 -3.73
C ASP A 203 -31.69 -17.64 -2.95
N HIS A 204 -31.80 -17.69 -1.63
CA HIS A 204 -31.23 -16.75 -0.67
C HIS A 204 -29.73 -16.97 -0.38
N ARG A 205 -28.88 -16.95 -1.41
CA ARG A 205 -27.43 -16.83 -1.21
C ARG A 205 -26.96 -15.44 -1.63
N HIS A 206 -25.84 -14.99 -1.08
CA HIS A 206 -25.28 -13.63 -1.12
C HIS A 206 -24.85 -13.15 -2.52
N HIS A 207 -25.62 -13.46 -3.56
CA HIS A 207 -25.39 -12.97 -4.89
C HIS A 207 -25.76 -11.49 -4.93
N HIS A 208 -24.89 -10.69 -5.52
CA HIS A 208 -25.17 -9.29 -5.78
C HIS A 208 -24.82 -8.96 -7.22
N HIS A 209 -25.47 -7.92 -7.73
CA HIS A 209 -25.32 -7.49 -9.11
C HIS A 209 -24.32 -6.34 -9.17
N VAL A 210 -23.43 -6.40 -10.15
CA VAL A 210 -22.45 -5.36 -10.43
C VAL A 210 -22.48 -4.98 -11.90
N THR A 211 -22.08 -3.75 -12.21
CA THR A 211 -21.84 -3.35 -13.60
C THR A 211 -20.37 -3.57 -13.92
N TYR A 212 -20.08 -4.46 -14.86
CA TYR A 212 -18.73 -4.80 -15.29
C TYR A 212 -18.66 -4.89 -16.82
N LYS A 213 -17.74 -4.13 -17.43
CA LYS A 213 -17.62 -4.01 -18.91
C LYS A 213 -18.96 -3.65 -19.57
N ASP A 214 -19.64 -2.64 -19.02
CA ASP A 214 -20.93 -2.13 -19.50
C ASP A 214 -22.07 -3.17 -19.52
N LYS A 215 -21.92 -4.26 -18.76
CA LYS A 215 -22.93 -5.30 -18.59
C LYS A 215 -23.26 -5.48 -17.12
N VAL A 216 -24.53 -5.78 -16.85
CA VAL A 216 -24.95 -6.24 -15.52
C VAL A 216 -24.53 -7.71 -15.38
N MET A 217 -23.71 -7.98 -14.38
CA MET A 217 -23.21 -9.31 -14.04
C MET A 217 -23.68 -9.66 -12.63
N GLU A 218 -24.02 -10.93 -12.42
CA GLU A 218 -24.29 -11.49 -11.10
C GLU A 218 -22.98 -12.09 -10.55
N VAL A 219 -22.60 -11.72 -9.33
CA VAL A 219 -21.48 -12.36 -8.62
C VAL A 219 -21.99 -13.63 -7.96
N LEU A 220 -21.59 -14.77 -8.51
CA LEU A 220 -22.05 -16.10 -8.10
C LEU A 220 -21.26 -16.69 -6.95
N ASP A 221 -19.97 -16.35 -6.86
CA ASP A 221 -19.08 -16.85 -5.82
C ASP A 221 -17.88 -15.93 -5.65
N GLU A 222 -17.33 -15.92 -4.44
CA GLU A 222 -16.19 -15.09 -4.06
C GLU A 222 -15.22 -15.88 -3.20
N ALA A 223 -13.93 -15.72 -3.51
CA ALA A 223 -12.87 -16.27 -2.70
C ALA A 223 -11.81 -15.20 -2.44
N ARG A 224 -11.25 -15.23 -1.22
CA ARG A 224 -10.19 -14.34 -0.80
C ARG A 224 -9.09 -15.13 -0.12
N ALA A 225 -7.85 -14.87 -0.53
CA ALA A 225 -6.66 -15.33 0.14
C ALA A 225 -5.71 -14.16 0.35
N GLN A 226 -4.93 -14.21 1.42
CA GLN A 226 -3.95 -13.17 1.71
C GLN A 226 -2.65 -13.80 2.20
N THR A 227 -1.56 -13.12 1.95
CA THR A 227 -0.23 -13.53 2.37
C THR A 227 0.56 -12.32 2.85
N GLN A 228 1.31 -12.48 3.94
CA GLN A 228 2.09 -11.38 4.51
C GLN A 228 3.39 -11.22 3.73
N SER A 229 3.71 -10.00 3.32
CA SER A 229 4.98 -9.70 2.66
C SER A 229 6.01 -9.17 3.66
N PRO A 230 7.21 -9.77 3.74
CA PRO A 230 8.34 -9.21 4.49
C PRO A 230 8.72 -7.81 4.00
N MET A 231 8.74 -7.58 2.68
CA MET A 231 9.00 -6.25 2.10
C MET A 231 7.98 -5.22 2.62
N LEU A 232 6.67 -5.51 2.56
CA LEU A 232 5.64 -4.59 3.04
C LEU A 232 5.70 -4.39 4.56
N THR A 233 6.04 -5.44 5.31
CA THR A 233 6.23 -5.36 6.76
C THR A 233 7.38 -4.42 7.12
N GLY A 234 8.54 -4.59 6.48
CA GLY A 234 9.69 -3.70 6.67
C GLY A 234 9.40 -2.27 6.21
N LEU A 235 8.66 -2.11 5.12
CA LEU A 235 8.24 -0.80 4.62
C LEU A 235 7.34 -0.08 5.62
N LYS A 236 6.30 -0.74 6.13
CA LYS A 236 5.37 -0.15 7.10
C LYS A 236 6.06 0.22 8.41
N ALA A 237 6.96 -0.62 8.89
CA ALA A 237 7.75 -0.32 10.07
C ALA A 237 8.56 0.98 9.89
N ASN A 238 9.30 1.10 8.78
CA ASN A 238 10.10 2.30 8.52
C ASN A 238 9.23 3.55 8.31
N LEU A 239 8.12 3.45 7.57
CA LEU A 239 7.18 4.56 7.38
C LEU A 239 6.63 5.06 8.73
N THR A 240 6.29 4.14 9.64
CA THR A 240 5.80 4.48 10.98
C THR A 240 6.89 5.19 11.79
N THR A 241 8.13 4.68 11.77
CA THR A 241 9.27 5.33 12.42
C THR A 241 9.51 6.74 11.88
N ILE A 242 9.46 6.93 10.55
CA ILE A 242 9.61 8.26 9.93
C ILE A 242 8.50 9.21 10.40
N ALA A 243 7.24 8.74 10.42
CA ALA A 243 6.10 9.53 10.88
C ALA A 243 6.25 9.95 12.35
N ASP A 244 6.64 9.02 13.21
CA ASP A 244 6.86 9.26 14.64
C ASP A 244 8.00 10.26 14.89
N LEU A 245 9.12 10.12 14.17
CA LEU A 245 10.24 11.06 14.23
C LEU A 245 9.78 12.48 13.83
N CYS A 246 9.03 12.60 12.73
CA CYS A 246 8.53 13.88 12.26
C CYS A 246 7.59 14.53 13.27
N LEU A 247 6.64 13.75 13.81
CA LEU A 247 5.67 14.23 14.78
C LEU A 247 6.33 14.65 16.10
N THR A 248 7.23 13.82 16.62
CA THR A 248 7.95 14.07 17.88
C THR A 248 8.80 15.33 17.78
N PHE A 249 9.53 15.50 16.69
CA PHE A 249 10.37 16.68 16.52
C PHE A 249 9.53 17.94 16.30
N LYS A 250 8.44 17.86 15.53
CA LYS A 250 7.48 18.96 15.39
C LYS A 250 6.89 19.38 16.73
N GLN A 251 6.47 18.42 17.57
CA GLN A 251 5.95 18.72 18.90
C GLN A 251 7.00 19.40 19.78
N SER A 252 8.24 18.93 19.73
CA SER A 252 9.37 19.55 20.44
C SER A 252 9.58 21.01 20.01
N LEU A 253 9.46 21.31 18.71
CA LEU A 253 9.54 22.68 18.20
C LEU A 253 8.35 23.53 18.65
N LEU A 254 7.14 22.97 18.75
CA LEU A 254 5.95 23.72 19.18
C LEU A 254 6.01 24.09 20.67
N GLN A 255 6.61 23.22 21.49
CA GLN A 255 6.76 23.42 22.94
C GLN A 255 7.95 24.30 23.34
N ALA A 256 8.98 24.38 22.49
CA ALA A 256 10.12 25.29 22.67
C ALA A 256 9.74 26.73 22.32
#